data_AF-A0A8S3C7L1-F1
#
_entry.id   AF-A0A8S3C7L1-F1
#
_cell.length_a   1.000
_cell.length_b   1.000
_cell.length_c   1.000
_cell.angle_alpha   90.00
_cell.angle_beta   90.00
_cell.angle_gamma   90.00
#
_symmetry.space_group_name_H-M   'P 1'
#
loop_
_entity.id
_entity.type
_entity.pdbx_description
1 polymer ?
#
loop_
_entity_poly.entity_id
_entity_poly.type
_entity_poly.pdbx_seq_one_letter_code
_entity_poly.pdbx_strand_id
1 'polypeptide(L)' 'YLSPFWNKLDILAILLFYVGCVLRFLPSAECFCAARIVLSFDLTLWFIRSLEIFAAIRRLGPKLLMIGEMVIK' A
#
# COMPACT_ATOMS: atom_id res chain seq x y z
N TYR A 1 5.33 -16.74 9.61
CA TYR A 1 5.49 -15.35 9.13
C TYR A 1 4.63 -15.05 7.91
N LEU A 2 4.58 -15.91 6.88
CA LEU A 2 3.81 -15.66 5.62
C LEU A 2 2.28 -15.92 5.70
N SER A 3 1.77 -16.46 6.80
CA SER A 3 0.33 -16.75 6.96
C SER A 3 -0.56 -15.50 7.10
N PRO A 4 -0.25 -14.48 7.93
CA PRO A 4 -1.10 -13.30 8.06
C PRO A 4 -1.21 -12.53 6.74
N PHE A 5 -2.43 -12.10 6.42
CA PHE A 5 -2.75 -11.32 5.22
C PHE A 5 -1.90 -10.04 5.11
N TRP A 6 -1.80 -9.30 6.22
CA TRP A 6 -1.04 -8.05 6.30
C TRP A 6 0.45 -8.21 5.96
N ASN A 7 1.06 -9.32 6.36
CA ASN A 7 2.47 -9.56 6.04
C ASN A 7 2.69 -9.94 4.57
N LYS A 8 1.70 -10.58 3.92
CA LYS A 8 1.73 -10.80 2.47
C LYS A 8 1.59 -9.49 1.69
N LEU A 9 0.72 -8.59 2.17
CA LEU A 9 0.55 -7.25 1.58
C LEU A 9 1.86 -6.44 1.67
N ASP A 10 2.55 -6.50 2.81
CA ASP A 10 3.82 -5.82 3.03
C ASP A 10 4.93 -6.32 2.08
N ILE A 11 5.03 -7.65 1.92
CA ILE A 11 5.96 -8.27 0.95
C ILE A 11 5.61 -7.85 -0.49
N LEU A 12 4.32 -7.80 -0.83
CA LEU A 12 3.88 -7.35 -2.15
C LEU A 12 4.25 -5.89 -2.41
N ALA A 13 4.09 -5.00 -1.42
CA ALA A 13 4.50 -3.60 -1.52
C ALA A 13 6.01 -3.48 -1.73
N ILE A 14 6.83 -4.18 -0.94
CA ILE A 14 8.29 -4.16 -1.13
C ILE A 14 8.68 -4.62 -2.55
N LEU A 15 8.05 -5.69 -3.07
CA LEU A 15 8.32 -6.17 -4.42
C LEU A 15 7.91 -5.17 -5.50
N LEU A 16 6.73 -4.55 -5.38
CA LEU A 16 6.24 -3.52 -6.30
C LEU A 16 7.14 -2.29 -6.32
N PHE A 17 7.64 -1.87 -5.15
CA PHE A 17 8.60 -0.78 -5.04
C PHE A 17 9.88 -1.06 -5.83
N TYR A 18 10.49 -2.24 -5.65
CA TYR A 18 11.69 -2.62 -6.40
C TYR A 18 11.42 -2.66 -7.91
N VAL A 19 10.31 -3.26 -8.34
CA VAL A 19 9.93 -3.29 -9.77
C VAL A 19 9.75 -1.87 -10.31
N GLY A 20 9.01 -1.01 -9.62
CA GLY A 20 8.79 0.39 -10.02
C GLY A 20 10.08 1.21 -10.06
N CYS A 21 11.00 0.99 -9.12
CA CYS A 21 12.33 1.61 -9.12
C CYS A 21 13.15 1.16 -10.32
N VAL A 22 13.26 -0.15 -10.59
CA VAL A 22 13.98 -0.68 -11.75
C VAL A 22 13.40 -0.11 -13.05
N LEU A 23 12.07 -0.10 -13.18
CA LEU A 23 11.38 0.42 -14.36
C LEU A 23 11.64 1.92 -14.59
N ARG A 24 11.91 2.68 -13.51
CA ARG A 24 12.24 4.11 -13.59
C ARG A 24 13.68 4.40 -14.05
N PHE A 25 14.62 3.50 -13.79
CA PHE A 25 16.02 3.66 -14.24
C PHE A 25 16.26 3.15 -15.67
N LEU A 26 15.26 2.51 -16.29
CA LEU A 26 15.33 2.12 -17.70
C LEU A 26 15.16 3.35 -18.61
N PRO A 27 15.99 3.51 -19.66
CA PRO A 27 15.98 4.69 -20.53
C PRO A 27 14.84 4.74 -21.56
N SER A 28 13.86 3.83 -21.49
CA SER A 28 12.72 3.76 -22.42
C SER A 28 11.54 4.61 -21.93
N ALA A 29 10.97 5.42 -22.83
CA ALA A 29 9.82 6.29 -22.53
C ALA A 29 8.59 5.50 -22.02
N GLU A 30 8.33 4.33 -22.61
CA GLU A 30 7.24 3.43 -22.19
C GLU A 30 7.45 2.90 -20.76
N CYS A 31 8.69 2.58 -20.38
CA CYS A 31 9.01 2.13 -19.03
C CYS A 31 8.82 3.25 -18.00
N PHE A 32 9.06 4.51 -18.37
CA PHE A 32 8.82 5.64 -17.48
C PHE A 32 7.33 5.83 -17.15
N CYS A 33 6.45 5.70 -18.15
CA CYS A 33 5.01 5.73 -17.93
C CYS A 33 4.55 4.56 -17.06
N ALA A 34 5.01 3.34 -17.35
CA ALA A 34 4.71 2.16 -16.54
C ALA A 34 5.23 2.30 -15.09
N ALA A 35 6.42 2.87 -14.89
CA ALA A 35 7.01 3.09 -13.57
C ALA A 35 6.13 4.00 -12.71
N ARG A 36 5.58 5.07 -13.30
CA ARG A 36 4.67 5.98 -12.58
C ARG A 36 3.39 5.28 -12.12
N ILE A 37 2.82 4.42 -12.97
CA ILE A 37 1.61 3.67 -12.63
C ILE A 37 1.92 2.69 -11.49
N VAL A 38 2.99 1.91 -11.61
CA VAL A 38 3.41 0.94 -10.59
C VAL A 38 3.69 1.61 -9.25
N LEU A 39 4.44 2.71 -9.24
CA LEU A 39 4.73 3.47 -8.02
C LEU A 39 3.47 4.12 -7.40
N SER A 40 2.45 4.43 -8.19
CA SER A 40 1.17 4.95 -7.67
C SER A 40 0.37 3.86 -6.95
N PHE A 41 0.38 2.63 -7.46
CA PHE A 41 -0.20 1.48 -6.75
C PHE A 41 0.59 1.15 -5.49
N ASP A 42 1.91 1.19 -5.55
CA ASP A 42 2.78 0.98 -4.38
C ASP A 42 2.46 1.97 -3.24
N LEU A 43 2.34 3.27 -3.58
CA LEU A 43 1.94 4.30 -2.62
C LEU A 43 0.59 3.99 -1.97
N THR A 44 -0.37 3.48 -2.74
CA THR A 44 -1.70 3.09 -2.23
C THR A 44 -1.59 1.94 -1.22
N LEU A 45 -0.74 0.94 -1.47
CA LEU A 45 -0.50 -0.16 -0.53
C LEU A 45 0.12 0.34 0.78
N TRP A 46 1.08 1.26 0.70
CA TRP A 46 1.67 1.91 1.88
C TRP A 46 0.66 2.72 2.69
N PHE A 47 -0.31 3.37 2.04
CA PHE A 47 -1.41 4.03 2.75
C PHE A 47 -2.29 3.03 3.51
N ILE A 48 -2.62 1.88 2.92
CA ILE A 48 -3.41 0.84 3.61
C ILE A 48 -2.67 0.35 4.86
N ARG A 49 -1.34 0.14 4.78
CA ARG A 49 -0.53 -0.25 5.95
C ARG A 49 -0.51 0.84 7.02
N SER A 50 -0.42 2.10 6.59
CA SER A 50 -0.48 3.24 7.51
C SER A 50 -1.84 3.33 8.22
N LEU A 51 -2.95 2.99 7.55
CA LEU A 51 -4.28 2.92 8.16
C LEU A 51 -4.37 1.88 9.28
N GLU A 52 -3.71 0.74 9.12
CA GLU A 52 -3.63 -0.28 10.17
C GLU A 52 -2.94 0.26 11.44
N ILE A 53 -1.86 1.03 11.27
CA ILE A 53 -1.17 1.71 12.38
C ILE A 53 -2.09 2.76 13.01
N PHE A 54 -2.80 3.55 12.21
CA PHE A 54 -3.78 4.53 12.72
C PHE A 54 -4.94 3.86 13.47
N ALA A 55 -5.38 2.68 13.05
CA ALA A 55 -6.38 1.90 13.75
C ALA A 55 -5.88 1.41 15.13
N ALA A 56 -4.59 1.10 15.25
CA ALA A 56 -3.97 0.75 16.54
C ALA A 56 -3.79 1.96 17.48
N ILE A 57 -3.81 3.21 16.97
CA ILE A 57 -3.71 4.42 17.80
C ILE A 57 -5.01 4.64 18.58
N ARG A 58 -4.94 4.60 19.92
CA ARG A 58 -6.10 4.68 20.84
C ARG A 58 -7.08 5.84 20.61
N ARG A 59 -6.64 6.97 20.03
CA ARG A 59 -7.49 8.14 19.77
C ARG A 59 -8.21 8.10 18.40
N LEU A 60 -7.67 7.34 17.45
CA LEU A 60 -8.14 7.29 16.06
C LEU A 60 -8.80 5.94 15.72
N GLY A 61 -8.40 4.86 16.41
CA GLY A 61 -8.99 3.53 16.29
C GLY A 61 -10.52 3.51 16.41
N PRO A 62 -11.13 4.09 17.46
CA PRO A 62 -12.60 4.11 17.61
C PRO A 62 -13.31 4.84 16.47
N LYS A 63 -12.71 5.91 15.94
CA LYS A 63 -13.28 6.69 14.83
C LYS A 63 -13.18 5.95 13.50
N LEU A 64 -12.06 5.28 13.24
CA LEU A 64 -11.86 4.43 12.06
C LEU A 64 -12.81 3.21 12.08
N LEU A 65 -12.99 2.58 13.25
CA LEU A 65 -13.95 1.50 13.43
C LEU A 65 -15.38 1.97 13.17
N MET A 66 -15.79 3.15 13.65
CA MET A 66 -17.11 3.72 13.36
C MET A 66 -17.35 3.96 11.87
N ILE A 67 -16.34 4.43 11.12
CA ILE A 67 -16.47 4.62 9.66
C ILE A 67 -16.64 3.27 8.96
N GLY A 68 -15.89 2.24 9.37
CA GLY A 68 -16.04 0.88 8.82
C GLY A 68 -17.46 0.33 9.00
N GLU A 69 -18.04 0.50 10.19
CA GLU A 69 -19.42 0.09 10.49
C GLU A 69 -20.47 0.85 9.65
N MET A 70 -20.18 2.08 9.22
CA MET A 70 -21.09 2.82 8.34
C MET A 70 -21.03 2.41 6.86
N VAL A 71 -19.93 1.81 6.41
CA VAL A 71 -19.80 1.32 5.02
C VAL A 71 -20.41 -0.07 4.86
N ILE A 72 -20.46 -0.86 5.94
CA ILE A 72 -21.00 -2.23 5.95
C ILE A 72 -22.54 -2.24 6.05
N LYS A 73 -23.13 -1.15 6.58
CA LYS A 73 -24.59 -0.94 6.62
C LYS A 73 -25.12 -0.30 5.35
#